data_AF-A0A3M1DC10-F1
#
_entry.id   AF-A0A3M1DC10-F1
#
_cell.length_a   1.000
_cell.length_b   1.000
_cell.length_c   1.000
_cell.angle_alpha   90.00
_cell.angle_beta   90.00
_cell.angle_gamma   90.00
#
_symmetry.space_group_name_H-M   'P 1'
#
loop_
_entity.id
_entity.type
_entity.pdbx_description
1 polymer ?
#
loop_
_entity_poly.entity_id
_entity_poly.type
_entity_poly.pdbx_seq_one_letter_code
_entity_poly.pdbx_strand_id
1 'polypeptide(L)'
;MNEWLMKDPRRTRRLVSTLYEEQQRRSITYQNRPIPTFPRPCFITKRQYSNISASARTLMACAERVIDAYMRDERVRKTVGLEGLEHRFASMECGYRPRVQVARPDGFLHGAWLRFLEFNADSPAGVAWTDLHEQLFLEQKHMAPLASRLGRSMCRKIHSEALLSAYEQFSGGSEKPSIAIVDWKEVTTRI
;
A
#
# COMPACT_ATOMS: atom_id res chain seq x y z
N MET A 1 -23.43 6.68 -11.78
CA MET A 1 -22.95 7.23 -10.49
C MET A 1 -22.57 8.71 -10.59
N ASN A 2 -21.79 9.15 -11.59
CA ASN A 2 -21.50 10.60 -11.78
C ASN A 2 -22.78 11.43 -11.97
N GLU A 3 -23.70 11.02 -12.84
CA GLU A 3 -24.99 11.72 -12.98
C GLU A 3 -25.80 11.78 -11.68
N TRP A 4 -25.72 10.74 -10.84
CA TRP A 4 -26.44 10.71 -9.57
C TRP A 4 -25.86 11.71 -8.56
N LEU A 5 -24.52 11.81 -8.49
CA LEU A 5 -23.84 12.79 -7.64
C LEU A 5 -24.07 14.23 -8.10
N MET A 6 -24.20 14.44 -9.42
CA MET A 6 -24.44 15.77 -10.00
C MET A 6 -25.91 16.20 -9.94
N LYS A 7 -26.85 15.25 -9.91
CA LYS A 7 -28.31 15.53 -9.84
C LYS A 7 -28.75 16.17 -8.52
N ASP A 8 -28.05 15.91 -7.42
CA ASP A 8 -28.31 16.55 -6.11
C ASP A 8 -27.00 16.96 -5.43
N PRO A 9 -26.47 18.16 -5.76
CA PRO A 9 -25.24 18.67 -5.17
C PRO A 9 -25.31 18.83 -3.64
N ARG A 10 -26.50 19.09 -3.08
CA ARG A 10 -26.68 19.23 -1.63
C ARG A 10 -26.48 17.89 -0.94
N ARG A 11 -27.05 16.81 -1.50
CA ARG A 11 -26.85 15.44 -1.00
C ARG A 11 -25.40 15.01 -1.12
N THR A 12 -24.74 15.30 -2.24
CA THR A 12 -23.31 14.99 -2.43
C THR A 12 -22.45 15.71 -1.40
N ARG A 13 -22.70 17.01 -1.15
CA ARG A 13 -21.97 17.77 -0.13
C ARG A 13 -22.16 17.18 1.27
N ARG A 14 -23.41 16.83 1.64
CA ARG A 14 -23.69 16.17 2.93
C ARG A 14 -22.95 14.84 3.07
N LEU A 15 -22.94 14.01 2.03
CA LEU A 15 -22.20 12.74 2.04
C LEU A 15 -20.71 12.96 2.28
N VAL A 16 -20.09 13.92 1.59
CA VAL A 16 -18.67 14.24 1.79
C VAL A 16 -18.41 14.75 3.20
N SER A 17 -19.27 15.62 3.75
CA SER A 17 -19.16 16.07 5.14
C SER A 17 -19.22 14.90 6.13
N THR A 18 -20.19 13.99 5.98
CA THR A 18 -20.29 12.80 6.83
C THR A 18 -19.06 11.89 6.71
N LEU A 19 -18.51 11.71 5.50
CA LEU A 19 -17.28 10.94 5.31
C LEU A 19 -16.10 11.58 6.05
N TYR A 20 -15.97 12.91 6.03
CA TYR A 20 -14.91 13.62 6.74
C TYR A 20 -15.07 13.57 8.26
N GLU A 21 -16.29 13.70 8.77
CA GLU A 21 -16.59 13.53 10.21
C GLU A 21 -16.21 12.12 10.68
N GLU A 22 -16.59 11.10 9.92
CA GLU A 22 -16.26 9.70 10.27
C GLU A 22 -14.77 9.39 10.13
N GLN A 23 -14.08 9.98 9.15
CA GLN A 23 -12.62 9.89 9.05
C GLN A 23 -11.95 10.46 10.29
N GLN A 24 -12.38 11.65 10.74
CA GLN A 24 -11.87 12.26 11.96
C GLN A 24 -12.10 11.36 13.19
N ARG A 25 -13.31 10.82 13.34
CA ARG A 25 -13.68 9.93 14.46
C ARG A 25 -12.85 8.64 14.51
N ARG A 26 -12.37 8.17 13.36
CA ARG A 26 -11.61 6.91 13.22
C ARG A 26 -10.11 7.13 13.07
N SER A 27 -9.62 8.36 13.26
CA SER A 27 -8.22 8.72 13.05
C SER A 27 -7.70 8.39 11.64
N ILE A 28 -8.59 8.47 10.64
CA ILE A 28 -8.25 8.37 9.22
C ILE A 28 -7.88 9.78 8.75
N THR A 29 -6.76 10.28 9.27
CA THR A 29 -6.36 11.68 9.13
C THR A 29 -4.89 11.81 8.79
N TYR A 30 -4.56 12.86 8.05
CA TYR A 30 -3.20 13.30 7.80
C TYR A 30 -3.04 14.73 8.32
N GLN A 31 -2.03 14.97 9.17
CA GLN A 31 -1.85 16.25 9.88
C GLN A 31 -3.13 16.73 10.59
N ASN A 32 -3.81 15.82 11.30
CA ASN A 32 -5.09 16.06 11.98
C ASN A 32 -6.24 16.53 11.08
N ARG A 33 -6.13 16.35 9.76
CA ARG A 33 -7.19 16.64 8.80
C ARG A 33 -7.70 15.35 8.15
N PRO A 34 -9.00 15.24 7.87
CA PRO A 34 -9.55 14.14 7.08
C PRO A 34 -8.81 14.00 5.75
N ILE A 35 -8.51 12.77 5.33
CA ILE A 35 -7.82 12.51 4.07
C ILE A 35 -8.77 12.89 2.91
N PRO A 36 -8.34 13.77 1.98
CA PRO A 36 -9.15 14.17 0.84
C PRO A 36 -9.71 12.94 0.10
N THR A 37 -11.03 12.92 -0.10
CA THR A 37 -11.72 11.74 -0.61
C THR A 37 -12.77 12.07 -1.65
N PHE A 38 -13.13 11.07 -2.45
CA PHE A 38 -14.18 11.18 -3.44
C PHE A 38 -15.39 10.36 -2.99
N PRO A 39 -16.62 10.89 -3.07
CA PRO A 39 -17.82 10.13 -2.68
C PRO A 39 -18.11 8.94 -3.61
N ARG A 40 -17.36 8.81 -4.70
CA ARG A 40 -17.49 7.76 -5.71
C ARG A 40 -16.36 6.74 -5.57
N PRO A 41 -16.63 5.51 -5.10
CA PRO A 41 -15.64 4.45 -5.15
C PRO A 41 -15.30 4.07 -6.61
N CYS A 42 -14.06 3.64 -6.81
CA CYS A 42 -13.63 3.01 -8.05
C CYS A 42 -13.78 1.50 -7.91
N PHE A 43 -14.64 0.88 -8.73
CA PHE A 43 -14.80 -0.57 -8.73
C PHE A 43 -13.90 -1.21 -9.77
N ILE A 44 -13.31 -2.34 -9.40
CA ILE A 44 -12.62 -3.24 -10.31
C ILE A 44 -13.32 -4.59 -10.31
N THR A 45 -13.31 -5.25 -11.45
CA THR A 45 -13.84 -6.61 -11.58
C THR A 45 -12.92 -7.62 -10.90
N LYS A 46 -13.44 -8.80 -10.55
CA LYS A 46 -12.62 -9.92 -10.04
C LYS A 46 -11.47 -10.27 -10.98
N ARG A 47 -11.74 -10.26 -12.30
CA ARG A 47 -10.71 -10.52 -13.33
C ARG A 47 -9.60 -9.47 -13.32
N GLN A 48 -9.95 -8.19 -13.20
CA GLN A 48 -8.97 -7.11 -13.07
C GLN A 48 -8.15 -7.24 -11.79
N TYR A 49 -8.79 -7.54 -10.66
CA TYR A 49 -8.10 -7.80 -9.41
C TYR A 49 -7.10 -8.96 -9.54
N SER A 50 -7.52 -10.09 -10.12
CA SER A 50 -6.63 -11.23 -10.37
C SER A 50 -5.45 -10.86 -11.28
N ASN A 51 -5.68 -10.06 -12.32
CA ASN A 51 -4.62 -9.58 -13.20
C ASN A 51 -3.62 -8.69 -12.45
N ILE A 52 -4.10 -7.74 -11.64
CA ILE A 52 -3.27 -6.88 -10.79
C ILE A 52 -2.44 -7.75 -9.83
N SER A 53 -3.08 -8.67 -9.09
CA SER A 53 -2.39 -9.53 -8.13
C SER A 53 -1.33 -10.40 -8.79
N ALA A 54 -1.62 -11.02 -9.94
CA ALA A 54 -0.65 -11.84 -10.66
C ALA A 54 0.54 -11.00 -11.16
N SER A 55 0.26 -9.85 -11.79
CA SER A 55 1.27 -8.96 -12.33
C SER A 55 2.16 -8.37 -11.23
N ALA A 56 1.58 -7.98 -10.09
CA ALA A 56 2.33 -7.50 -8.94
C ALA A 56 3.26 -8.59 -8.38
N ARG A 57 2.78 -9.84 -8.23
CA ARG A 57 3.65 -10.96 -7.80
C ARG A 57 4.81 -11.20 -8.75
N THR A 58 4.57 -11.15 -10.06
CA THR A 58 5.63 -11.27 -11.07
C THR A 58 6.65 -10.13 -10.93
N LEU A 59 6.19 -8.89 -10.75
CA LEU A 59 7.07 -7.73 -10.55
C LEU A 59 7.92 -7.89 -9.29
N MET A 60 7.34 -8.32 -8.17
CA MET A 60 8.08 -8.61 -6.94
C MET A 60 9.14 -9.69 -7.15
N ALA A 61 8.79 -10.78 -7.86
CA ALA A 61 9.75 -11.84 -8.18
C ALA A 61 10.88 -11.36 -9.10
N CYS A 62 10.61 -10.42 -10.00
CA CYS A 62 11.65 -9.78 -10.81
C CYS A 62 12.57 -8.90 -9.95
N ALA A 63 12.02 -8.12 -9.02
CA ALA A 63 12.80 -7.31 -8.10
C ALA A 63 13.76 -8.18 -7.27
N GLU A 64 13.28 -9.29 -6.70
CA GLU A 64 14.15 -10.25 -5.97
C GLU A 64 15.29 -10.79 -6.83
N ARG A 65 15.04 -11.13 -8.10
CA ARG A 65 16.08 -11.59 -9.02
C ARG A 65 17.11 -10.52 -9.33
N VAL A 66 16.68 -9.26 -9.49
CA VAL A 66 17.59 -8.13 -9.69
C VAL A 66 18.47 -7.95 -8.45
N ILE A 67 17.89 -8.03 -7.25
CA ILE A 67 18.66 -7.95 -6.02
C ILE A 67 19.65 -9.11 -5.90
N ASP A 68 19.23 -10.35 -6.15
CA ASP A 68 20.14 -11.52 -6.14
C ASP A 68 21.27 -11.39 -7.17
N ALA A 69 20.98 -10.85 -8.35
CA ALA A 69 21.99 -10.60 -9.37
C ALA A 69 22.96 -9.49 -8.93
N TYR A 70 22.45 -8.41 -8.34
CA TYR A 70 23.26 -7.34 -7.76
C TYR A 70 24.21 -7.88 -6.66
N MET A 71 23.75 -8.81 -5.83
CA MET A 71 24.59 -9.42 -4.78
C MET A 71 25.72 -10.31 -5.33
N ARG A 72 25.59 -10.85 -6.54
CA ARG A 72 26.51 -11.88 -7.08
C ARG A 72 27.38 -11.39 -8.23
N ASP A 73 26.92 -10.43 -9.02
CA ASP A 73 27.57 -10.02 -10.27
C ASP A 73 28.05 -8.56 -10.21
N GLU A 74 29.36 -8.36 -10.34
CA GLU A 74 29.98 -7.03 -10.41
C GLU A 74 29.46 -6.19 -11.58
N ARG A 75 29.15 -6.80 -12.72
CA ARG A 75 28.61 -6.09 -13.89
C ARG A 75 27.23 -5.51 -13.58
N VAL A 76 26.40 -6.26 -12.86
CA VAL A 76 25.07 -5.79 -12.42
C VAL A 76 25.24 -4.67 -11.41
N ARG A 77 26.16 -4.79 -10.44
CA ARG A 77 26.47 -3.70 -9.49
C ARG A 77 26.88 -2.41 -10.20
N LYS A 78 27.79 -2.49 -11.17
CA LYS A 78 28.21 -1.35 -11.99
C LYS A 78 27.06 -0.73 -12.78
N THR A 79 26.13 -1.56 -13.27
CA THR A 79 24.95 -1.09 -14.02
C THR A 79 23.96 -0.37 -13.11
N VAL A 80 23.73 -0.90 -11.91
CA VAL A 80 22.84 -0.30 -10.90
C VAL A 80 23.44 0.99 -10.34
N GLY A 81 24.77 1.08 -10.21
CA GLY A 81 25.47 2.33 -9.97
C GLY A 81 25.37 2.90 -8.56
N LEU A 82 25.05 2.07 -7.55
CA LEU A 82 25.10 2.50 -6.15
C LEU A 82 26.54 2.60 -5.68
N GLU A 83 26.86 3.66 -4.95
CA GLU A 83 28.21 3.95 -4.45
C GLU A 83 28.22 4.23 -2.95
N GLY A 84 29.41 4.21 -2.33
CA GLY A 84 29.60 4.60 -0.93
C GLY A 84 28.65 3.92 0.05
N LEU A 85 27.86 4.72 0.77
CA LEU A 85 26.91 4.24 1.78
C LEU A 85 25.76 3.43 1.18
N GLU A 86 25.27 3.81 0.00
CA GLU A 86 24.15 3.13 -0.65
C GLU A 86 24.54 1.70 -1.02
N HIS A 87 25.73 1.52 -1.62
CA HIS A 87 26.25 0.18 -1.91
C HIS A 87 26.41 -0.65 -0.65
N ARG A 88 26.94 -0.05 0.43
CA ARG A 88 27.13 -0.71 1.71
C ARG A 88 25.81 -1.20 2.30
N PHE A 89 24.76 -0.38 2.30
CA PHE A 89 23.44 -0.78 2.80
C PHE A 89 22.77 -1.81 1.91
N ALA A 90 22.77 -1.61 0.59
CA ALA A 90 22.16 -2.53 -0.37
C ALA A 90 22.80 -3.93 -0.35
N SER A 91 24.08 -4.03 0.04
CA SER A 91 24.83 -5.29 0.09
C SER A 91 24.78 -5.98 1.46
N MET A 92 24.03 -5.46 2.43
CA MET A 92 23.90 -6.12 3.73
C MET A 92 23.11 -7.42 3.61
N GLU A 93 23.57 -8.46 4.32
CA GLU A 93 22.79 -9.68 4.50
C GLU A 93 21.74 -9.44 5.58
N CYS A 94 20.47 -9.50 5.17
CA CYS A 94 19.35 -9.18 6.06
C CYS A 94 18.88 -10.38 6.90
N GLY A 95 19.26 -11.62 6.54
CA GLY A 95 18.86 -12.82 7.28
C GLY A 95 17.41 -13.29 7.07
N TYR A 96 16.68 -12.69 6.12
CA TYR A 96 15.31 -13.07 5.78
C TYR A 96 15.06 -13.00 4.27
N ARG A 97 14.02 -13.69 3.80
CA ARG A 97 13.53 -13.65 2.42
C ARG A 97 12.00 -13.52 2.37
N PRO A 98 11.44 -12.89 1.32
CA PRO A 98 12.10 -12.10 0.29
C PRO A 98 12.82 -10.86 0.87
N ARG A 99 13.74 -10.21 0.14
CA ARG A 99 14.39 -8.98 0.64
C ARG A 99 13.41 -7.80 0.61
N VAL A 100 12.56 -7.73 -0.40
CA VAL A 100 11.47 -6.75 -0.47
C VAL A 100 10.25 -7.28 0.31
N GLN A 101 10.09 -6.80 1.54
CA GLN A 101 8.98 -7.17 2.42
C GLN A 101 7.71 -6.37 2.14
N VAL A 102 7.85 -5.08 1.85
CA VAL A 102 6.73 -4.17 1.61
C VAL A 102 7.03 -3.33 0.39
N ALA A 103 6.13 -3.35 -0.58
CA ALA A 103 6.18 -2.47 -1.74
C ALA A 103 4.78 -2.07 -2.21
N ARG A 104 4.68 -0.94 -2.88
CA ARG A 104 3.47 -0.44 -3.53
C ARG A 104 3.78 -0.10 -5.00
N PRO A 105 3.60 -1.07 -5.92
CA PRO A 105 3.68 -0.80 -7.34
C PRO A 105 2.50 0.08 -7.77
N ASP A 106 2.80 1.29 -8.21
CA ASP A 106 1.80 2.24 -8.67
C ASP A 106 1.63 2.13 -10.18
N GLY A 107 0.38 2.17 -10.67
CA GLY A 107 0.09 1.90 -12.07
C GLY A 107 -1.32 2.25 -12.53
N PHE A 108 -1.51 2.22 -13.84
CA PHE A 108 -2.80 2.46 -14.49
C PHE A 108 -3.42 1.15 -14.99
N LEU A 109 -4.72 1.01 -14.75
CA LEU A 109 -5.55 -0.08 -15.26
C LEU A 109 -6.61 0.48 -16.22
N HIS A 110 -6.62 -0.01 -17.46
CA HIS A 110 -7.64 0.29 -18.46
C HIS A 110 -8.16 -0.99 -19.10
N GLY A 111 -9.37 -1.41 -18.75
CA GLY A 111 -9.90 -2.71 -19.15
C GLY A 111 -9.01 -3.84 -18.61
N ALA A 112 -8.38 -4.60 -19.50
CA ALA A 112 -7.40 -5.64 -19.15
C ALA A 112 -5.93 -5.13 -19.17
N TRP A 113 -5.69 -3.92 -19.67
CA TRP A 113 -4.35 -3.36 -19.77
C TRP A 113 -3.89 -2.79 -18.43
N LEU A 114 -2.80 -3.33 -17.90
CA LEU A 114 -2.14 -2.87 -16.69
C LEU A 114 -0.72 -2.40 -17.04
N ARG A 115 -0.36 -1.19 -16.61
CA ARG A 115 0.99 -0.63 -16.74
C ARG A 115 1.45 -0.09 -15.40
N PHE A 116 2.54 -0.63 -14.87
CA PHE A 116 3.22 -0.06 -13.70
C PHE A 116 4.09 1.11 -14.14
N LEU A 117 4.13 2.14 -13.29
CA LEU A 117 4.91 3.36 -13.49
C LEU A 117 6.05 3.44 -12.49
N GLU A 118 5.76 3.05 -11.25
CA GLU A 118 6.67 3.22 -10.12
C GLU A 118 6.62 1.99 -9.22
N PHE A 119 7.76 1.69 -8.62
CA PHE A 119 7.92 0.63 -7.65
C PHE A 119 8.37 1.21 -6.32
N ASN A 120 7.40 1.58 -5.48
CA ASN A 120 7.66 2.17 -4.17
C ASN A 120 7.98 1.10 -3.13
N ALA A 121 9.25 0.87 -2.83
CA ALA A 121 9.70 -0.12 -1.84
C ALA A 121 10.31 0.49 -0.57
N ASP A 122 10.46 1.81 -0.53
CA ASP A 122 10.89 2.53 0.67
C ASP A 122 9.67 3.14 1.38
N SER A 123 9.21 2.47 2.43
CA SER A 123 8.19 2.97 3.35
C SER A 123 6.91 3.52 2.68
N PRO A 124 6.21 2.73 1.85
CA PRO A 124 5.05 3.24 1.11
C PRO A 124 3.88 3.64 2.03
N ALA A 125 3.47 4.90 1.95
CA ALA A 125 2.33 5.43 2.68
C ALA A 125 0.98 4.76 2.31
N GLY A 126 -0.05 5.01 3.11
CA GLY A 126 -1.45 4.63 2.79
C GLY A 126 -1.89 3.29 3.36
N VAL A 127 -0.96 2.36 3.63
CA VAL A 127 -1.27 1.01 4.16
C VAL A 127 -2.08 1.04 5.46
N ALA A 128 -1.86 2.06 6.30
CA ALA A 128 -2.56 2.24 7.58
C ALA A 128 -4.04 2.65 7.43
N TRP A 129 -4.45 3.16 6.26
CA TRP A 129 -5.77 3.74 6.07
C TRP A 129 -6.60 3.06 4.98
N THR A 130 -6.00 2.33 4.03
CA THR A 130 -6.71 1.80 2.86
C THR A 130 -7.93 0.95 3.23
N ASP A 131 -7.76 -0.06 4.08
CA ASP A 131 -8.83 -0.97 4.50
C ASP A 131 -9.85 -0.29 5.43
N LEU A 132 -9.43 0.72 6.20
CA LEU A 132 -10.31 1.58 7.00
C LEU A 132 -11.19 2.49 6.12
N HIS A 133 -10.62 3.09 5.08
CA HIS A 133 -11.36 3.88 4.10
C HIS A 133 -12.37 3.03 3.36
N GLU A 134 -11.97 1.85 2.86
CA GLU A 134 -12.88 0.92 2.20
C GLU A 134 -14.05 0.54 3.12
N GLN A 135 -13.75 0.24 4.39
CA GLN A 135 -14.78 -0.05 5.39
C GLN A 135 -15.76 1.12 5.54
N LEU A 136 -15.24 2.34 5.73
CA LEU A 136 -16.06 3.54 5.87
C LEU A 136 -16.97 3.75 4.65
N PHE A 137 -16.47 3.52 3.43
CA PHE A 137 -17.27 3.60 2.21
C PHE A 137 -18.38 2.56 2.18
N LEU A 138 -18.07 1.30 2.52
CA LEU A 138 -19.04 0.20 2.50
C LEU A 138 -20.18 0.38 3.51
N GLU A 139 -19.92 1.07 4.63
CA GLU A 139 -20.91 1.39 5.65
C GLU A 139 -21.90 2.51 5.24
N GLN A 140 -21.65 3.20 4.12
CA GLN A 140 -22.55 4.25 3.65
C GLN A 140 -23.88 3.68 3.14
N LYS A 141 -25.00 4.34 3.46
CA LYS A 141 -26.35 3.87 3.07
C LYS A 141 -26.52 3.57 1.59
N HIS A 142 -25.87 4.36 0.71
CA HIS A 142 -25.96 4.17 -0.74
C HIS A 142 -25.13 2.97 -1.24
N MET A 143 -24.19 2.47 -0.43
CA MET A 143 -23.37 1.30 -0.72
C MET A 143 -24.00 -0.01 -0.22
N ALA A 144 -25.00 0.05 0.67
CA ALA A 144 -25.66 -1.13 1.24
C ALA A 144 -26.11 -2.19 0.20
N PRO A 145 -26.67 -1.83 -0.98
CA PRO A 145 -27.06 -2.82 -2.00
C PRO A 145 -25.87 -3.57 -2.63
N LEU A 146 -24.66 -3.02 -2.54
CA LEU A 146 -23.44 -3.57 -3.13
C LEU A 146 -22.49 -4.16 -2.10
N ALA A 147 -22.62 -3.78 -0.83
CA ALA A 147 -21.63 -4.07 0.21
C ALA A 147 -21.33 -5.57 0.35
N SER A 148 -22.37 -6.43 0.30
CA SER A 148 -22.20 -7.90 0.40
C SER A 148 -21.51 -8.54 -0.81
N ARG A 149 -21.41 -7.82 -1.94
CA ARG A 149 -20.83 -8.31 -3.19
C ARG A 149 -19.40 -7.82 -3.41
N LEU A 150 -18.92 -6.90 -2.56
CA LEU A 150 -17.61 -6.28 -2.69
C LEU A 150 -16.61 -6.96 -1.75
N GLY A 151 -15.40 -7.19 -2.26
CA GLY A 151 -14.27 -7.61 -1.44
C GLY A 151 -13.74 -6.45 -0.60
N ARG A 152 -12.91 -6.78 0.39
CA ARG A 152 -12.18 -5.82 1.23
C ARG A 152 -10.69 -6.14 1.18
N SER A 153 -9.88 -5.10 1.11
CA SER A 153 -8.43 -5.18 1.27
C SER A 153 -8.08 -5.47 2.72
N MET A 154 -6.96 -6.16 2.94
CA MET A 154 -6.41 -6.48 4.27
C MET A 154 -5.02 -5.87 4.46
N CYS A 155 -4.82 -4.65 3.94
CA CYS A 155 -3.50 -4.02 3.83
C CYS A 155 -2.73 -3.99 5.15
N ARG A 156 -3.36 -3.55 6.25
CA ARG A 156 -2.74 -3.51 7.57
C ARG A 156 -2.30 -4.89 8.06
N LYS A 157 -3.18 -5.88 7.94
CA LYS A 157 -2.90 -7.26 8.36
C LYS A 157 -1.71 -7.83 7.59
N ILE A 158 -1.75 -7.75 6.26
CA ILE A 158 -0.68 -8.26 5.39
C ILE A 158 0.66 -7.55 5.68
N HIS A 159 0.61 -6.24 5.94
CA HIS A 159 1.81 -5.47 6.29
C HIS A 159 2.42 -5.92 7.62
N SER A 160 1.61 -6.08 8.68
CA SER A 160 2.08 -6.59 9.96
C SER A 160 2.60 -8.02 9.85
N GLU A 161 1.93 -8.89 9.09
CA GLU A 161 2.37 -10.27 8.85
C GLU A 161 3.73 -10.31 8.12
N ALA A 162 3.96 -9.44 7.15
CA ALA A 162 5.24 -9.36 6.45
C ALA A 162 6.39 -8.96 7.40
N LEU A 163 6.19 -7.92 8.22
CA LEU A 163 7.20 -7.49 9.20
C LEU A 163 7.51 -8.58 10.23
N LEU A 164 6.48 -9.23 10.77
CA LEU A 164 6.63 -10.29 11.75
C LEU A 164 7.31 -11.53 11.14
N SER A 165 6.94 -11.91 9.92
CA SER A 165 7.57 -13.05 9.23
C SER A 165 9.05 -12.79 8.91
N ALA A 166 9.40 -11.56 8.50
CA ALA A 166 10.79 -11.18 8.28
C ALA A 166 11.60 -11.25 9.58
N TYR A 167 11.04 -10.76 10.69
CA TYR A 167 11.70 -10.81 11.99
C TYR A 167 11.85 -12.23 12.52
N GLU A 168 10.84 -13.08 12.35
CA GLU A 168 10.90 -14.49 12.74
C GLU A 168 12.04 -15.22 12.02
N GLN A 169 12.19 -15.00 10.70
CA GLN A 169 13.31 -15.55 9.93
C GLN A 169 14.67 -15.03 10.42
N PHE A 170 14.76 -13.73 10.68
CA PHE A 170 15.99 -13.10 11.16
C PHE A 170 16.43 -13.60 12.55
N SER A 171 15.48 -13.69 13.48
CA SER A 171 15.74 -14.04 14.89
C SER A 171 15.78 -15.55 15.14
N GLY A 172 15.30 -16.37 14.21
CA GLY A 172 15.10 -17.80 14.43
C GLY A 172 13.85 -18.15 15.28
N GLY A 173 12.96 -17.17 15.50
CA GLY A 173 11.61 -17.39 16.06
C GLY A 173 11.50 -17.51 17.58
N SER A 174 12.58 -17.33 18.33
CA SER A 174 12.59 -17.47 19.79
C SER A 174 12.32 -16.17 20.57
N GLU A 175 12.43 -15.01 19.91
CA GLU A 175 12.34 -13.71 20.56
C GLU A 175 11.09 -12.93 20.15
N LYS A 176 10.50 -12.19 21.10
CA LYS A 176 9.37 -11.30 20.80
C LYS A 176 9.90 -10.01 20.16
N PRO A 177 9.42 -9.60 18.97
CA PRO A 177 9.90 -8.38 18.33
C PRO A 177 9.49 -7.13 19.11
N SER A 178 10.39 -6.14 19.08
CA SER A 178 10.04 -4.73 19.36
C SER A 178 9.97 -3.99 18.02
N ILE A 179 8.82 -3.39 17.72
CA ILE A 179 8.60 -2.64 16.47
C ILE A 179 8.64 -1.15 16.79
N ALA A 180 9.50 -0.42 16.10
CA ALA A 180 9.55 1.04 16.14
C ALA A 180 9.08 1.62 14.81
N ILE A 181 8.25 2.67 14.87
CA ILE A 181 7.93 3.52 13.73
C ILE A 181 8.79 4.77 13.90
N VAL A 182 9.69 5.00 12.95
CA VAL A 182 10.65 6.10 13.00
C VAL A 182 10.43 7.03 11.81
N ASP A 183 10.73 8.30 12.03
CA ASP A 183 10.64 9.31 10.99
C ASP A 183 11.61 10.46 11.28
N TRP A 184 11.90 11.28 10.27
CA TRP A 184 12.73 12.46 10.42
C TRP A 184 11.99 13.54 11.20
N LYS A 185 12.72 14.34 11.99
CA LYS A 185 12.10 15.41 12.79
C LYS A 185 11.52 16.52 11.92
N GLU A 186 12.08 16.66 10.73
CA GLU A 186 11.83 17.73 9.77
C GLU A 186 10.64 17.43 8.85
N VAL A 187 10.17 16.18 8.80
CA VAL A 187 9.04 15.81 7.93
C VAL A 187 7.70 15.85 8.67
N THR A 188 6.66 16.03 7.89
CA THR A 188 5.30 16.26 8.40
C THR A 188 4.56 15.00 8.87
N THR A 189 5.16 13.83 8.69
CA THR A 189 4.60 12.52 9.04
C THR A 189 4.89 12.08 10.48
N ARG A 190 5.55 12.93 11.28
CA ARG A 190 5.77 12.72 12.72
C ARG A 190 4.46 12.43 13.47
N ILE A 191 4.50 11.45 14.36
CA ILE A 191 3.41 11.02 15.26
C ILE A 191 3.45 11.82 16.56
#